data_AF-A0A257MCV6-F1
#
_entry.id   AF-A0A257MCV6-F1
#
_cell.length_a   1.000
_cell.length_b   1.000
_cell.length_c   1.000
_cell.angle_alpha   90.00
_cell.angle_beta   90.00
_cell.angle_gamma   90.00
#
_symmetry.space_group_name_H-M   'P 1'
#
loop_
_entity.id
_entity.type
_entity.pdbx_description
1 polymer ?
#
loop_
_entity_poly.entity_id
_entity_poly.type
_entity_poly.pdbx_seq_one_letter_code
_entity_poly.pdbx_strand_id
1 'polypeptide(L)'
;MRHWTGWRYSSPACETAMLKARFKPEQTDRLAGGLAALGLSPNAWTLLSLLPAVAGMAALIHGRLGWGLLLFSLSAFIDIVDGTVARVTGQASVKGAFIDGVVDRYVELLLYLGLLFYLGRGQFLGLPR
;
A
#
# COMPACT_ATOMS: atom_id res chain seq x y z
N MET A 1 11.26 11.86 -58.75
CA MET A 1 10.18 12.79 -58.37
C MET A 1 9.26 12.01 -57.44
N ARG A 2 9.33 12.25 -56.11
CA ARG A 2 8.37 13.07 -55.32
C ARG A 2 7.09 12.20 -55.11
N HIS A 3 6.49 11.93 -53.96
CA HIS A 3 6.40 12.62 -52.66
C HIS A 3 5.66 11.67 -51.68
N TRP A 4 6.15 11.55 -50.44
CA TRP A 4 5.44 10.95 -49.30
C TRP A 4 4.47 11.97 -48.68
N THR A 5 3.16 11.70 -48.62
CA THR A 5 2.19 12.39 -47.75
C THR A 5 0.96 11.49 -47.55
N GLY A 6 0.43 11.20 -46.37
CA GLY A 6 0.76 11.64 -45.03
C GLY A 6 -0.11 10.88 -44.02
N TRP A 7 0.46 10.57 -42.86
CA TRP A 7 -0.29 10.15 -41.68
C TRP A 7 -0.38 11.33 -40.74
N ARG A 8 -1.56 11.95 -40.67
CA ARG A 8 -1.86 13.00 -39.70
C ARG A 8 -2.40 12.30 -38.44
N TYR A 9 -1.49 11.95 -37.53
CA TYR A 9 -1.85 11.41 -36.21
C TYR A 9 -2.18 12.59 -35.28
N SER A 10 -3.42 13.05 -35.31
CA SER A 10 -3.97 14.01 -34.35
C SER A 10 -4.52 13.24 -33.15
N SER A 11 -3.68 12.83 -32.20
CA SER A 11 -4.14 12.12 -31.01
C SER A 11 -4.44 13.08 -29.84
N PRO A 12 -5.65 13.07 -29.25
CA PRO A 12 -6.06 13.91 -28.10
C PRO A 12 -5.29 13.63 -26.78
N ALA A 13 -4.36 12.68 -26.81
CA ALA A 13 -3.49 12.33 -25.69
C ALA A 13 -2.43 13.40 -25.38
N CYS A 14 -1.96 14.15 -26.39
CA CYS A 14 -0.93 15.18 -26.19
C CYS A 14 -1.49 16.41 -25.46
N GLU A 15 -2.75 16.75 -25.73
CA GLU A 15 -3.41 17.95 -25.20
C GLU A 15 -3.80 17.82 -23.72
N THR A 16 -4.26 16.62 -23.33
CA THR A 16 -4.55 16.31 -21.92
C THR A 16 -3.29 16.10 -21.08
N ALA A 17 -2.16 15.69 -21.69
CA ALA A 17 -0.87 15.65 -21.03
C ALA A 17 -0.35 17.05 -20.68
N MET A 18 -0.56 18.05 -21.54
CA MET A 18 -0.15 19.43 -21.29
C MET A 18 -1.00 20.13 -20.20
N LEU A 19 -2.28 19.79 -20.05
CA LEU A 19 -3.15 20.37 -19.01
C LEU A 19 -2.82 19.83 -17.61
N LYS A 20 -2.44 18.56 -17.48
CA LYS A 20 -2.03 17.96 -16.19
C LYS A 20 -0.67 18.46 -15.70
N ALA A 21 0.19 18.92 -16.60
CA ALA A 21 1.49 19.51 -16.25
C ALA A 21 1.39 20.91 -15.60
N ARG A 22 0.21 21.53 -15.59
CA ARG A 22 0.02 22.91 -15.12
C ARG A 22 -0.48 23.02 -13.68
N PHE A 23 -0.90 21.92 -13.05
CA PHE A 23 -1.29 21.89 -11.63
C PHE A 23 -0.14 21.34 -10.79
N LYS A 24 0.67 22.26 -10.29
CA LYS A 24 1.90 22.06 -9.51
C LYS A 24 1.71 21.10 -8.31
N PRO A 25 2.55 20.06 -8.14
CA PRO A 25 2.63 19.25 -6.92
C PRO A 25 3.67 19.85 -5.94
N GLU A 26 3.62 21.15 -5.66
CA GLU A 26 4.66 21.82 -4.84
C GLU A 26 4.66 21.33 -3.36
N GLN A 27 3.55 20.77 -2.89
CA GLN A 27 3.42 20.25 -1.52
C GLN A 27 3.85 18.77 -1.41
N THR A 28 3.72 17.99 -2.48
CA THR A 28 4.09 16.57 -2.52
C THR A 28 5.62 16.39 -2.52
N ASP A 29 6.35 17.35 -3.08
CA ASP A 29 7.80 17.31 -3.22
C ASP A 29 8.56 17.41 -1.89
N ARG A 30 7.99 18.09 -0.88
CA ARG A 30 8.65 18.22 0.44
C ARG A 30 8.52 16.97 1.30
N LEU A 31 7.36 16.30 1.22
CA LEU A 31 7.14 15.01 1.88
C LEU A 31 7.94 13.90 1.17
N ALA A 32 7.93 13.89 -0.16
CA ALA A 32 8.74 12.96 -0.95
C ALA A 32 10.25 13.15 -0.70
N GLY A 33 10.73 14.40 -0.60
CA GLY A 33 12.12 14.71 -0.30
C GLY A 33 12.58 14.29 1.11
N GLY A 34 11.71 14.45 2.12
CA GLY A 34 11.99 13.99 3.48
C GLY A 34 12.06 12.47 3.60
N LEU A 35 11.23 11.76 2.84
CA LEU A 35 11.20 10.29 2.83
C LEU A 35 12.33 9.69 1.98
N ALA A 36 12.76 10.38 0.90
CA ALA A 36 13.92 9.97 0.10
C ALA A 36 15.26 10.14 0.83
N ALA A 37 15.36 11.11 1.76
CA ALA A 37 16.56 11.34 2.56
C ALA A 37 16.88 10.22 3.55
N LEU A 38 15.94 9.30 3.81
CA LEU A 38 16.15 8.16 4.72
C LEU A 38 16.87 6.98 4.09
N GLY A 39 17.10 6.96 2.76
CA GLY A 39 17.88 5.91 2.09
C GLY A 39 17.30 4.49 2.23
N LEU A 40 16.04 4.37 2.66
CA LEU A 40 15.38 3.10 2.91
C LEU A 40 14.92 2.50 1.57
N SER A 41 15.35 1.27 1.28
CA SER A 41 14.94 0.57 0.05
C SER A 41 13.42 0.35 0.02
N PRO A 42 12.78 0.21 -1.15
CA PRO A 42 11.34 -0.06 -1.27
C PRO A 42 10.82 -1.20 -0.38
N ASN A 43 11.67 -2.18 -0.07
CA ASN A 43 11.35 -3.28 0.84
C ASN A 43 11.12 -2.84 2.30
N ALA A 44 11.67 -1.70 2.72
CA ALA A 44 11.53 -1.17 4.07
C ALA A 44 10.13 -0.62 4.35
N TRP A 45 9.45 -0.09 3.33
CA TRP A 45 8.06 0.37 3.44
C TRP A 45 7.09 -0.79 3.57
N THR A 46 7.34 -1.89 2.87
CA THR A 46 6.56 -3.14 2.99
C THR A 46 6.82 -3.86 4.32
N LEU A 47 8.04 -3.75 4.87
CA LEU A 47 8.30 -4.13 6.27
C LEU A 47 7.57 -3.25 7.27
N LEU A 48 7.31 -1.99 6.93
CA LEU A 48 6.59 -1.04 7.78
C LEU A 48 5.10 -1.40 7.92
N SER A 49 4.44 -1.88 6.85
CA SER A 49 3.04 -2.33 6.90
C SER A 49 2.87 -3.64 7.67
N LEU A 50 3.91 -4.47 7.76
CA LEU A 50 3.94 -5.69 8.58
C LEU A 50 3.97 -5.41 10.09
N LEU A 51 4.57 -4.32 10.54
CA LEU A 51 4.65 -3.98 11.97
C LEU A 51 3.27 -3.88 12.64
N PRO A 52 2.31 -3.07 12.13
CA PRO A 52 0.96 -3.02 12.69
C PRO A 52 0.21 -4.35 12.50
N ALA A 53 0.46 -5.12 11.44
CA ALA A 53 -0.15 -6.44 11.27
C ALA A 53 0.31 -7.45 12.34
N VAL A 54 1.61 -7.50 12.66
CA VAL A 54 2.16 -8.34 13.72
C VAL A 54 1.66 -7.89 15.10
N ALA A 55 1.62 -6.58 15.36
CA ALA A 55 1.04 -6.04 16.58
C ALA A 55 -0.46 -6.36 16.70
N GLY A 56 -1.19 -6.32 15.59
CA GLY A 56 -2.60 -6.71 15.50
C GLY A 56 -2.82 -8.17 15.83
N MET A 57 -2.00 -9.07 15.26
CA MET A 57 -2.00 -10.50 15.60
C MET A 57 -1.74 -10.70 17.09
N ALA A 58 -0.73 -10.04 17.66
CA ALA A 58 -0.44 -10.13 19.09
C ALA A 58 -1.63 -9.63 19.94
N ALA A 59 -2.29 -8.54 19.56
CA ALA A 59 -3.49 -8.05 20.24
C ALA A 59 -4.64 -9.08 20.20
N LEU A 60 -4.85 -9.74 19.05
CA LEU A 60 -5.83 -10.81 18.91
C LEU A 60 -5.49 -12.01 19.81
N ILE A 61 -4.22 -12.44 19.85
CA ILE A 61 -3.74 -13.52 20.74
C ILE A 61 -3.97 -13.18 22.22
N HIS A 62 -3.89 -11.90 22.62
CA HIS A 62 -4.19 -11.46 23.98
C HIS A 62 -5.69 -11.24 24.25
N GLY A 63 -6.56 -11.44 23.27
CA GLY A 63 -8.03 -11.30 23.45
C GLY A 63 -8.55 -9.88 23.22
N ARG A 64 -7.72 -8.97 22.71
CA ARG A 64 -8.06 -7.56 22.54
C ARG A 64 -8.55 -7.30 21.12
N LEU A 65 -9.78 -7.73 20.81
CA LEU A 65 -10.36 -7.65 19.46
C LEU A 65 -10.35 -6.22 18.88
N GLY A 66 -10.73 -5.22 19.67
CA GLY A 66 -10.76 -3.82 19.21
C GLY A 66 -9.38 -3.28 18.81
N TRP A 67 -8.32 -3.67 19.54
CA TRP A 67 -6.94 -3.31 19.19
C TRP A 67 -6.46 -4.07 17.96
N GLY A 68 -6.81 -5.35 17.83
CA GLY A 68 -6.55 -6.13 16.62
C GLY A 68 -7.14 -5.46 15.38
N LEU A 69 -8.43 -5.11 15.42
CA LEU A 69 -9.12 -4.42 14.34
C LEU A 69 -8.42 -3.11 13.96
N LEU A 70 -8.15 -2.25 14.95
CA LEU A 70 -7.50 -0.96 14.72
C LEU A 70 -6.14 -1.12 14.02
N LEU A 71 -5.33 -2.08 14.48
CA LEU A 71 -3.98 -2.28 13.97
C LEU A 71 -3.97 -2.88 12.55
N PHE A 72 -4.84 -3.84 12.26
CA PHE A 72 -4.99 -4.35 10.89
C PHE A 72 -5.56 -3.29 9.93
N SER A 73 -6.50 -2.46 10.37
CA SER A 73 -6.98 -1.32 9.57
C SER A 73 -5.87 -0.31 9.31
N LEU A 74 -5.01 -0.05 10.29
CA LEU A 74 -3.84 0.82 10.11
C LEU A 74 -2.85 0.23 9.10
N SER A 75 -2.57 -1.08 9.16
CA SER A 75 -1.74 -1.79 8.19
C SER A 75 -2.27 -1.62 6.75
N ALA A 76 -3.57 -1.89 6.55
CA ALA A 76 -4.21 -1.75 5.24
C ALA A 76 -4.21 -0.29 4.73
N PHE A 77 -4.35 0.68 5.63
CA PHE A 77 -4.27 2.09 5.27
C PHE A 77 -2.88 2.48 4.74
N ILE A 78 -1.80 2.01 5.40
CA ILE A 78 -0.43 2.29 4.99
C ILE A 78 -0.16 1.72 3.58
N ASP A 79 -0.65 0.53 3.29
CA ASP A 79 -0.50 -0.13 2.00
C ASP A 79 -1.16 0.66 0.84
N ILE A 80 -2.40 1.12 1.05
CA ILE A 80 -3.11 1.98 0.10
C ILE A 80 -2.34 3.29 -0.16
N VAL A 81 -1.75 3.86 0.88
CA VAL A 81 -0.98 5.11 0.78
C VAL A 81 0.29 4.87 -0.03
N ASP A 82 1.07 3.82 0.25
CA ASP A 82 2.32 3.54 -0.47
C ASP A 82 2.07 3.28 -1.96
N GLY A 83 1.09 2.44 -2.30
CA GLY A 83 0.69 2.20 -3.69
C GLY A 83 0.21 3.46 -4.41
N THR A 84 -0.42 4.40 -3.71
CA THR A 84 -0.84 5.69 -4.28
C THR A 84 0.34 6.63 -4.50
N VAL A 85 1.27 6.69 -3.54
CA VAL A 85 2.51 7.49 -3.66
C VAL A 85 3.36 6.99 -4.82
N ALA A 86 3.55 5.68 -4.98
CA ALA A 86 4.31 5.10 -6.08
C ALA A 86 3.73 5.46 -7.47
N ARG A 87 2.39 5.51 -7.59
CA ARG A 87 1.70 5.90 -8.84
C ARG A 87 1.87 7.38 -9.17
N VAL A 88 1.73 8.25 -8.16
CA VAL A 88 1.82 9.71 -8.36
C VAL A 88 3.26 10.15 -8.63
N THR A 89 4.25 9.49 -8.00
CA THR A 89 5.68 9.81 -8.17
C THR A 89 6.31 9.17 -9.41
N GLY A 90 5.56 8.35 -10.17
CA GLY A 90 6.09 7.62 -11.32
C GLY A 90 7.10 6.53 -10.97
N GLN A 91 7.22 6.16 -9.69
CA GLN A 91 8.10 5.10 -9.21
C GLN A 91 7.43 3.73 -9.16
N ALA A 92 6.19 3.62 -9.64
CA ALA A 92 5.50 2.34 -9.80
C ALA A 92 6.32 1.40 -10.69
N SER A 93 6.64 0.21 -10.18
CA SER A 93 7.41 -0.81 -10.89
C SER A 93 6.72 -2.18 -10.81
N VAL A 94 6.92 -3.02 -11.82
CA VAL A 94 6.38 -4.40 -11.86
C VAL A 94 6.87 -5.22 -10.67
N LYS A 95 8.14 -5.03 -10.28
CA LYS A 95 8.72 -5.67 -9.11
C LYS A 95 8.07 -5.20 -7.80
N GLY A 96 7.80 -3.90 -7.68
CA GLY A 96 7.09 -3.34 -6.52
C GLY A 96 5.69 -3.92 -6.37
N ALA A 97 4.91 -3.94 -7.46
CA ALA A 97 3.57 -4.52 -7.48
C ALA A 97 3.54 -6.03 -7.13
N PHE A 98 4.58 -6.78 -7.48
CA PHE A 98 4.69 -8.18 -7.05
C PHE A 98 4.95 -8.30 -5.54
N ILE A 99 5.84 -7.47 -5.00
CA ILE A 99 6.17 -7.48 -3.56
C ILE A 99 4.98 -7.03 -2.72
N ASP A 100 4.26 -6.00 -3.16
CA ASP A 100 2.99 -5.49 -2.60
C ASP A 100 1.97 -6.63 -2.44
N GLY A 101 1.69 -7.35 -3.53
CA GLY A 101 0.77 -8.49 -3.49
C GLY A 101 1.25 -9.67 -2.63
N VAL A 102 2.57 -9.90 -2.52
CA VAL A 102 3.12 -10.92 -1.60
C VAL A 102 2.94 -10.50 -0.15
N VAL A 103 3.21 -9.24 0.20
CA VAL A 103 3.06 -8.75 1.58
C VAL A 103 1.60 -8.72 2.01
N ASP A 104 0.67 -8.38 1.11
CA ASP A 104 -0.77 -8.53 1.35
C ASP A 104 -1.14 -9.94 1.82
N ARG A 105 -0.58 -10.98 1.19
CA ARG A 105 -0.83 -12.38 1.61
C ARG A 105 -0.30 -12.65 3.01
N TYR A 106 0.84 -12.07 3.38
CA TYR A 106 1.38 -12.20 4.74
C TYR A 106 0.52 -11.48 5.77
N VAL A 107 0.01 -10.28 5.48
CA VAL A 107 -0.90 -9.54 6.36
C VAL A 107 -2.21 -10.32 6.55
N GLU A 108 -2.79 -10.85 5.48
CA GLU A 108 -3.96 -11.74 5.53
C GLU A 108 -3.69 -12.98 6.41
N LEU A 109 -2.54 -13.64 6.23
CA LEU A 109 -2.16 -14.80 7.03
C LEU A 109 -2.06 -14.46 8.52
N LEU A 110 -1.43 -13.34 8.88
CA LEU A 110 -1.31 -12.88 10.27
C LEU A 110 -2.68 -12.57 10.88
N LEU A 111 -3.60 -11.98 10.11
CA LEU A 111 -4.97 -11.75 10.53
C LEU A 111 -5.70 -13.06 10.82
N TYR A 112 -5.64 -14.03 9.90
CA TYR A 112 -6.29 -15.33 10.08
C TYR A 112 -5.71 -16.11 11.25
N LEU A 113 -4.39 -16.13 11.42
CA LEU A 113 -3.75 -16.77 12.56
C LEU A 113 -4.17 -16.10 13.88
N GLY A 114 -4.16 -14.77 13.94
CA GLY A 114 -4.62 -14.03 15.12
C GLY A 114 -6.08 -14.33 15.48
N LEU A 115 -6.97 -14.36 14.48
CA LEU A 115 -8.38 -14.72 14.65
C LEU A 115 -8.55 -16.17 15.10
N LEU A 116 -7.77 -17.11 14.56
CA LEU A 116 -7.79 -18.52 14.99
C LEU A 116 -7.47 -18.66 16.47
N PHE A 117 -6.42 -17.99 16.97
CA PHE A 117 -6.07 -18.00 18.40
C PHE A 117 -7.07 -17.23 19.27
N TYR A 118 -7.72 -16.20 18.73
CA TYR A 118 -8.77 -15.46 19.42
C TYR A 118 -10.03 -16.33 19.61
N LEU A 119 -10.52 -16.94 18.54
CA LEU A 119 -11.74 -17.76 18.53
C LEU A 119 -11.53 -19.13 19.18
N GLY A 120 -10.38 -19.76 18.94
CA GLY A 120 -10.03 -21.08 19.48
C GLY A 120 -9.95 -21.12 21.02
N ARG A 121 -9.85 -19.97 21.68
CA ARG A 121 -9.95 -19.87 23.15
C ARG A 121 -11.37 -20.09 23.69
N GLY A 122 -12.40 -20.17 22.85
CA GLY A 122 -13.80 -20.39 23.28
C GLY A 122 -14.43 -19.23 24.07
N GLN A 123 -13.65 -18.18 24.35
CA GLN A 123 -14.06 -16.99 25.11
C GLN A 123 -15.17 -16.20 24.41
N PHE A 124 -15.21 -16.24 23.08
CA PHE A 124 -16.26 -15.62 22.29
C PHE A 124 -17.61 -16.36 22.39
N LEU A 125 -17.60 -17.69 22.57
CA LEU A 125 -18.82 -18.49 22.69
C LEU A 125 -19.42 -18.51 24.11
N GLY A 126 -18.79 -17.87 25.09
CA GLY A 126 -19.27 -17.83 26.47
C GLY A 126 -19.23 -19.19 27.19
N LEU A 127 -18.41 -20.14 26.72
CA LEU A 127 -18.29 -21.46 27.36
C LEU A 127 -17.49 -21.35 28.68
N PRO A 128 -18.05 -21.83 29.81
CA PRO A 128 -17.31 -21.92 31.06
C PRO A 128 -16.16 -22.94 30.92
N ARG A 129 -15.05 -22.68 31.64
CA ARG A 129 -13.84 -23.51 31.63
C ARG A 129 -14.03 -24.80 32.41
#